data_AF-A0A962VNT4-F1
#
_entry.id   AF-A0A962VNT4-F1
#
_cell.length_a   1.000
_cell.length_b   1.000
_cell.length_c   1.000
_cell.angle_alpha   90.00
_cell.angle_beta   90.00
_cell.angle_gamma   90.00
#
_symmetry.space_group_name_H-M   'P 1'
#
loop_
_entity.id
_entity.type
_entity.pdbx_description
1 polymer ?
#
loop_
_entity_poly.entity_id
_entity_poly.type
_entity_poly.pdbx_seq_one_letter_code
_entity_poly.pdbx_strand_id
1 'polypeptide(L)'
;MANFTRRKFLQVTGGAVAVSSLGFPAIVGAASKKVVVVGGGVGGATAAKYIRMADSSIDVTLIEPNTEYYTCFMSNEVLSGHRTMDSIKVTYEGLKGHGINVVHDTVTDIDAAGKKVMTAGGQTFAYDRCIVAPGISFANN
;
A
#
# COMPACT_ATOMS: atom_id res chain seq x y z
N MET A 1 -11.47 -49.51 -25.36
CA MET A 1 -10.39 -48.75 -24.70
C MET A 1 -9.55 -48.10 -25.79
N ALA A 2 -9.49 -46.76 -25.85
CA ALA A 2 -8.80 -46.06 -26.93
C ALA A 2 -7.28 -46.16 -26.77
N ASN A 3 -6.59 -46.70 -27.77
CA ASN A 3 -5.13 -46.84 -27.76
C ASN A 3 -4.47 -45.46 -27.97
N PHE A 4 -3.90 -44.90 -26.90
CA PHE A 4 -3.08 -43.69 -26.97
C PHE A 4 -1.66 -44.05 -27.42
N THR A 5 -1.35 -43.78 -28.69
CA THR A 5 -0.01 -44.02 -29.25
C THR A 5 0.93 -42.85 -28.93
N ARG A 6 2.22 -43.13 -28.67
CA ARG A 6 3.28 -42.13 -28.39
C ARG A 6 3.32 -40.98 -29.42
N ARG A 7 3.03 -41.27 -30.68
CA ARG A 7 2.95 -40.28 -31.78
C ARG A 7 1.80 -39.27 -31.60
N LYS A 8 0.67 -39.71 -31.07
CA LYS A 8 -0.51 -38.88 -30.78
C LYS A 8 -0.29 -38.01 -29.53
N PHE A 9 0.43 -38.54 -28.54
CA PHE A 9 0.87 -37.77 -27.37
C PHE A 9 1.78 -36.61 -27.79
N LEU A 10 2.83 -36.88 -28.58
CA LEU A 10 3.74 -35.83 -29.08
C LEU A 10 3.05 -34.77 -29.94
N GLN A 11 2.04 -35.14 -30.73
CA GLN A 11 1.24 -34.17 -31.50
C GLN A 11 0.38 -33.26 -30.61
N VAL A 12 -0.18 -33.79 -29.51
CA VAL A 12 -0.98 -33.01 -28.56
C VAL A 12 -0.08 -32.12 -27.69
N THR A 13 1.08 -32.60 -27.26
CA THR A 13 2.02 -31.81 -26.46
C THR A 13 2.74 -30.74 -27.29
N GLY A 14 3.08 -31.02 -28.55
CA GLY A 14 3.74 -30.05 -29.44
C GLY A 14 2.87 -28.84 -29.81
N GLY A 15 1.54 -29.01 -29.86
CA GLY A 15 0.59 -27.91 -30.11
C GLY A 15 0.30 -27.04 -28.88
N ALA A 16 0.42 -27.59 -27.67
CA ALA A 16 0.13 -26.86 -26.43
C ALA A 16 1.20 -25.83 -26.06
N VAL A 17 2.44 -25.97 -26.56
CA VAL A 17 3.54 -25.03 -26.27
C VAL A 17 3.49 -23.79 -27.18
N ALA A 18 2.82 -23.85 -28.33
CA ALA A 18 2.75 -22.73 -29.27
C ALA A 18 1.72 -21.65 -28.89
N VAL A 19 0.83 -21.92 -27.93
CA VAL A 19 -0.21 -20.96 -27.50
C VAL A 19 0.23 -20.12 -26.29
N SER A 20 1.26 -20.54 -25.54
CA SER A 20 1.82 -19.74 -24.44
C SER A 20 2.76 -18.62 -24.91
N SER A 21 3.09 -18.56 -26.21
CA SER A 21 3.92 -17.50 -26.80
C SER A 21 3.13 -16.42 -27.56
N LEU A 22 1.80 -16.40 -27.48
CA LEU A 22 1.07 -15.18 -27.77
C LEU A 22 1.34 -14.20 -26.63
N GLY A 23 2.51 -13.56 -26.73
CA GLY A 23 2.83 -12.34 -26.03
C GLY A 23 1.72 -11.36 -26.28
N PHE A 24 0.81 -11.27 -25.33
CA PHE A 24 0.32 -9.97 -24.95
C PHE A 24 1.59 -9.14 -24.75
N PRO A 25 1.76 -7.99 -25.41
CA PRO A 25 2.58 -6.99 -24.78
C PRO A 25 1.91 -6.81 -23.44
N ALA A 26 2.49 -7.39 -22.38
CA ALA A 26 2.45 -6.73 -21.11
C ALA A 26 2.85 -5.32 -21.51
N ILE A 27 1.89 -4.40 -21.46
CA ILE A 27 2.22 -3.01 -21.32
C ILE A 27 2.96 -3.02 -20.00
N VAL A 28 4.25 -3.32 -20.06
CA VAL A 28 5.22 -3.10 -19.01
C VAL A 28 5.34 -1.58 -19.06
N GLY A 29 4.25 -0.90 -18.67
CA GLY A 29 4.33 0.43 -18.14
C GLY A 29 5.42 0.29 -17.09
N ALA A 30 6.49 1.06 -17.27
CA ALA A 30 7.67 1.02 -16.44
C ALA A 30 7.24 0.75 -15.00
N ALA A 31 7.65 -0.39 -14.43
CA ALA A 31 7.13 -0.86 -13.16
C ALA A 31 7.23 0.31 -12.17
N SER A 32 6.07 0.87 -11.83
CA SER A 32 5.98 2.06 -10.99
C SER A 32 6.72 1.76 -9.70
N LYS A 33 7.67 2.63 -9.34
CA LYS A 33 8.42 2.48 -8.09
C LYS A 33 7.43 2.50 -6.94
N LYS A 34 7.59 1.59 -5.99
CA LYS A 34 6.62 1.40 -4.91
C LYS A 34 7.16 1.96 -3.60
N VAL A 35 6.39 2.86 -2.99
CA VAL A 35 6.63 3.32 -1.63
C VAL A 35 5.47 2.92 -0.74
N VAL A 36 5.79 2.25 0.36
CA VAL A 36 4.83 2.00 1.44
C VAL A 36 5.13 2.97 2.59
N VAL A 37 4.11 3.63 3.10
CA VAL A 37 4.18 4.51 4.26
C VAL A 37 3.36 3.89 5.39
N VAL A 38 4.01 3.64 6.53
CA VAL A 38 3.39 3.05 7.74
C VAL A 38 3.07 4.17 8.72
N GLY A 39 1.77 4.42 8.92
CA GLY A 39 1.24 5.48 9.80
C GLY A 39 0.77 6.71 9.02
N GLY A 40 -0.48 7.12 9.25
CA GLY A 40 -1.18 8.22 8.56
C GLY A 40 -1.16 9.56 9.30
N GLY A 41 -0.39 9.69 10.37
CA GLY A 41 -0.22 10.97 11.08
C GLY A 41 0.52 12.03 10.25
N VAL A 42 0.85 13.17 10.85
CA VAL A 42 1.47 14.32 10.16
C VAL A 42 2.68 13.92 9.30
N GLY A 43 3.59 13.12 9.85
CA GLY A 43 4.80 12.70 9.12
C GLY A 43 4.51 11.84 7.91
N GLY A 44 3.70 10.78 8.08
CA GLY A 44 3.38 9.85 7.01
C GLY A 44 2.50 10.47 5.91
N ALA A 45 1.47 11.22 6.29
CA ALA A 45 0.62 11.94 5.33
C ALA A 45 1.42 12.96 4.50
N THR A 46 2.34 13.68 5.15
CA THR A 46 3.23 14.63 4.46
C THR A 46 4.16 13.91 3.49
N ALA A 47 4.83 12.84 3.93
CA ALA A 47 5.72 12.07 3.08
C ALA A 47 4.98 11.50 1.85
N ALA A 48 3.82 10.87 2.06
CA ALA A 48 3.02 10.30 0.99
C ALA A 48 2.60 11.36 -0.04
N LYS A 49 2.10 12.51 0.42
CA LYS A 49 1.70 13.63 -0.44
C LYS A 49 2.88 14.16 -1.26
N TYR A 50 4.00 14.46 -0.60
CA TYR A 50 5.13 15.09 -1.28
C TYR A 50 5.85 14.15 -2.24
N ILE A 51 5.87 12.84 -1.98
CA ILE A 51 6.37 11.86 -2.95
C ILE A 51 5.51 11.89 -4.21
N ARG A 52 4.18 11.88 -4.08
CA ARG A 52 3.27 11.94 -5.23
C ARG A 52 3.28 13.26 -5.98
N MET A 53 3.51 14.37 -5.27
CA MET A 53 3.67 15.69 -5.89
C MET A 53 5.02 15.81 -6.62
N ALA A 54 6.08 15.21 -6.09
CA ALA A 54 7.41 15.25 -6.71
C ALA A 54 7.49 14.33 -7.94
N ASP A 55 6.87 13.15 -7.87
CA ASP A 55 6.82 12.20 -8.96
C ASP A 55 5.52 11.40 -8.92
N SER A 56 4.59 11.75 -9.83
CA SER A 56 3.30 11.08 -9.94
C SER A 56 3.38 9.65 -10.48
N SER A 57 4.55 9.23 -11.00
CA SER A 57 4.78 7.87 -11.48
C SER A 57 5.11 6.88 -10.37
N ILE A 58 5.33 7.34 -9.13
CA ILE A 58 5.56 6.48 -7.96
C ILE A 58 4.21 6.04 -7.37
N ASP A 59 4.05 4.73 -7.20
CA ASP A 59 2.92 4.14 -6.52
C ASP A 59 3.15 4.25 -5.01
N VAL A 60 2.28 5.01 -4.34
CA VAL A 60 2.36 5.26 -2.91
C VAL A 60 1.15 4.65 -2.23
N THR A 61 1.42 3.69 -1.36
CA THR A 61 0.43 3.11 -0.45
C THR A 61 0.70 3.59 0.97
N LEU A 62 -0.29 4.23 1.58
CA LEU A 62 -0.27 4.65 2.99
C LEU A 62 -1.17 3.71 3.80
N ILE A 63 -0.60 3.04 4.80
CA ILE A 63 -1.30 2.09 5.65
C ILE A 63 -1.51 2.74 7.02
N GLU A 64 -2.76 2.91 7.41
CA GLU A 64 -3.17 3.59 8.64
C GLU A 64 -4.47 3.00 9.16
N PRO A 65 -4.52 2.46 10.39
CA PRO A 65 -5.73 1.81 10.90
C PRO A 65 -6.93 2.74 11.05
N ASN A 66 -6.71 4.02 11.42
CA ASN A 66 -7.82 4.94 11.67
C ASN A 66 -8.32 5.57 10.36
N THR A 67 -9.64 5.66 10.21
CA THR A 67 -10.28 6.34 9.06
C THR A 67 -10.25 7.86 9.17
N GLU A 68 -10.06 8.37 10.39
CA GLU A 68 -9.98 9.78 10.73
C GLU A 68 -8.72 10.01 11.57
N TYR A 69 -8.04 11.13 11.33
CA TYR A 69 -6.93 11.59 12.15
C TYR A 69 -7.37 12.77 13.00
N TYR A 70 -6.98 12.77 14.28
CA TYR A 70 -7.23 13.89 15.17
C TYR A 70 -5.90 14.53 15.57
N THR A 71 -5.79 15.84 15.40
CA THR A 71 -4.53 16.54 15.70
C THR A 71 -4.33 16.63 17.20
N CYS A 72 -3.19 16.11 17.68
CA CYS A 72 -2.81 16.28 19.08
C CYS A 72 -2.50 17.76 19.40
N PHE A 73 -1.85 18.44 18.47
CA PHE A 73 -1.74 19.89 18.50
C PHE A 73 -3.14 20.51 18.37
N MET A 74 -3.40 21.56 19.17
CA MET A 74 -4.72 22.18 19.36
C MET A 74 -5.76 21.34 20.12
N SER A 75 -5.46 20.10 20.53
CA SER A 75 -6.40 19.28 21.32
C SER A 75 -6.69 19.88 22.71
N ASN A 76 -5.74 20.61 23.30
CA ASN A 76 -5.94 21.35 24.55
C ASN A 76 -7.06 22.40 24.43
N GLU A 77 -7.24 23.01 23.25
CA GLU A 77 -8.32 23.97 23.04
C GLU A 77 -9.69 23.28 23.02
N VAL A 78 -9.76 22.02 22.57
CA VAL A 78 -10.98 21.20 22.69
C VAL A 78 -11.30 20.92 24.15
N LEU A 79 -10.31 20.51 24.95
CA LEU A 79 -10.49 20.25 26.38
C LEU A 79 -10.93 21.51 27.15
N SER A 80 -10.44 22.68 26.76
CA SER A 80 -10.83 23.97 27.37
C SER A 80 -12.16 24.54 26.85
N GLY A 81 -12.80 23.92 25.86
CA GLY A 81 -14.07 24.36 25.27
C GLY A 81 -13.96 25.44 24.19
N HIS A 82 -12.76 25.82 23.74
CA HIS A 82 -12.55 26.82 22.67
C HIS A 82 -12.64 26.22 21.26
N ARG A 83 -12.54 24.88 21.16
CA ARG A 83 -12.68 24.14 19.90
C ARG A 83 -13.59 22.94 20.07
N THR A 84 -14.07 22.41 18.94
CA THR A 84 -14.81 21.15 18.89
C THR A 84 -13.91 20.03 18.40
N MET A 85 -14.29 18.78 18.70
CA MET A 85 -13.57 17.60 18.23
C MET A 85 -13.50 17.55 16.70
N ASP A 86 -14.59 17.93 16.02
CA ASP A 86 -14.64 18.00 14.56
C ASP A 86 -13.66 19.02 13.97
N SER A 87 -13.36 20.10 14.69
CA SER A 87 -12.45 21.15 14.19
C SER A 87 -10.99 20.71 14.09
N ILE A 88 -10.62 19.63 14.78
CA ILE A 88 -9.27 19.03 14.75
C ILE A 88 -9.26 17.66 14.06
N LYS A 89 -10.36 17.31 13.39
CA LYS A 89 -10.53 16.08 12.61
C LYS A 89 -10.04 16.29 11.19
N VAL A 90 -9.30 15.31 10.68
CA VAL A 90 -8.76 15.29 9.33
C VAL A 90 -9.10 13.95 8.69
N THR A 91 -9.57 14.00 7.44
CA THR A 91 -9.84 12.80 6.64
C THR A 91 -8.74 12.59 5.59
N TYR A 92 -8.66 11.39 5.05
CA TYR A 92 -7.64 11.02 4.06
C TYR A 92 -8.05 11.30 2.60
N GLU A 93 -9.22 11.90 2.36
CA GLU A 93 -9.73 12.17 1.00
C GLU A 93 -8.80 13.07 0.19
N GLY A 94 -8.17 14.06 0.83
CA GLY A 94 -7.16 14.90 0.17
C GLY A 94 -5.95 14.09 -0.33
N LEU A 95 -5.53 13.05 0.40
CA LEU A 95 -4.45 12.18 -0.03
C LEU A 95 -4.89 11.28 -1.19
N LYS A 96 -6.11 10.72 -1.13
CA LYS A 96 -6.70 9.96 -2.24
C LYS A 96 -6.80 10.82 -3.51
N GLY A 97 -7.09 12.12 -3.37
CA GLY A 97 -7.10 13.09 -4.46
C GLY A 97 -5.71 13.29 -5.12
N HIS A 98 -4.62 13.05 -4.40
CA HIS A 98 -3.26 12.97 -4.96
C HIS A 98 -2.93 11.58 -5.55
N GLY A 99 -3.93 10.70 -5.66
CA GLY A 99 -3.84 9.34 -6.15
C GLY A 99 -3.24 8.33 -5.16
N ILE A 100 -3.01 8.72 -3.91
CA ILE A 100 -2.40 7.83 -2.89
C ILE A 100 -3.39 6.71 -2.56
N ASN A 101 -2.92 5.47 -2.56
CA ASN A 101 -3.68 4.33 -2.09
C ASN A 101 -3.68 4.31 -0.55
N VAL A 102 -4.81 4.67 0.07
CA VAL A 102 -4.96 4.67 1.53
C VAL A 102 -5.60 3.37 1.97
N VAL A 103 -4.88 2.56 2.74
CA VAL A 103 -5.33 1.26 3.25
C VAL A 103 -5.59 1.39 4.74
N HIS A 104 -6.83 1.12 5.14
CA HIS A 104 -7.23 1.11 6.55
C HIS A 104 -6.99 -0.27 7.17
N ASP A 105 -5.78 -0.47 7.67
CA ASP A 105 -5.34 -1.70 8.33
C ASP A 105 -4.17 -1.40 9.28
N THR A 106 -3.89 -2.33 10.19
CA THR A 106 -2.75 -2.23 11.10
C THR A 106 -1.56 -2.99 10.53
N VAL A 107 -0.42 -2.32 10.38
CA VAL A 107 0.84 -3.00 10.04
C VAL A 107 1.30 -3.82 11.24
N THR A 108 1.56 -5.11 11.03
CA THR A 108 1.98 -6.04 12.08
C THR A 108 3.46 -6.38 12.00
N ASP A 109 4.05 -6.35 10.80
CA ASP A 109 5.45 -6.68 10.61
C ASP A 109 6.02 -6.10 9.30
N ILE A 110 7.34 -5.90 9.26
CA ILE A 110 8.09 -5.38 8.12
C ILE A 110 9.28 -6.32 7.87
N ASP A 111 9.21 -7.10 6.79
CA ASP A 111 10.36 -7.87 6.33
C ASP A 111 11.24 -6.97 5.45
N ALA A 112 12.33 -6.49 6.04
CA ALA A 112 13.31 -5.64 5.37
C ALA A 112 14.11 -6.38 4.28
N ALA A 113 14.36 -7.67 4.47
CA ALA A 113 15.13 -8.48 3.52
C ALA A 113 14.28 -8.81 2.28
N GLY A 114 13.03 -9.23 2.50
CA GLY A 114 12.04 -9.50 1.46
C GLY A 114 11.34 -8.25 0.91
N LYS A 115 11.60 -7.07 1.47
CA LYS A 115 11.03 -5.77 1.09
C LYS A 115 9.50 -5.77 1.04
N LYS A 116 8.87 -6.21 2.13
CA LYS A 116 7.42 -6.30 2.24
C LYS A 116 6.91 -5.84 3.61
N VAL A 117 5.72 -5.24 3.62
CA VAL A 117 4.96 -4.86 4.82
C VAL A 117 3.75 -5.76 4.92
N MET A 118 3.48 -6.32 6.10
CA MET A 118 2.37 -7.23 6.36
C MET A 118 1.37 -6.56 7.31
N THR A 119 0.09 -6.82 7.10
CA THR A 119 -0.98 -6.21 7.90
C THR A 119 -1.79 -7.26 8.67
N ALA A 120 -2.50 -6.81 9.71
CA ALA A 120 -3.37 -7.64 10.53
C ALA A 120 -4.50 -8.28 9.70
N GLY A 121 -5.01 -7.57 8.69
CA GLY A 121 -5.98 -8.11 7.73
C GLY A 121 -5.42 -9.16 6.76
N GLY A 122 -4.14 -9.54 6.88
CA GLY A 122 -3.51 -10.58 6.07
C GLY A 122 -3.00 -10.11 4.70
N GLN A 123 -3.02 -8.80 4.44
CA GLN A 123 -2.47 -8.24 3.20
C GLN A 123 -0.95 -8.12 3.30
N THR A 124 -0.30 -8.16 2.13
CA THR A 124 1.15 -7.97 2.01
C THR A 124 1.45 -6.96 0.91
N PHE A 125 2.25 -5.95 1.22
CA PHE A 125 2.61 -4.85 0.33
C PHE A 125 4.11 -4.87 0.06
N ALA A 126 4.50 -5.20 -1.17
CA ALA A 126 5.89 -5.11 -1.61
C ALA A 126 6.29 -3.64 -1.82
N TYR A 127 7.55 -3.29 -1.49
CA TYR A 127 8.06 -1.93 -1.62
C TYR A 127 9.48 -1.86 -2.19
N ASP A 128 9.81 -0.76 -2.86
CA ASP A 128 11.19 -0.37 -3.15
C ASP A 128 11.80 0.43 -1.99
N ARG A 129 10.96 1.24 -1.33
CA ARG A 129 11.26 2.00 -0.11
C ARG A 129 10.08 1.95 0.86
N CYS A 130 10.38 1.87 2.15
CA CYS A 130 9.39 1.92 3.22
C CYS A 130 9.68 3.12 4.12
N ILE A 131 8.66 3.91 4.43
CA ILE A 131 8.72 5.00 5.41
C ILE A 131 7.96 4.58 6.65
N VAL A 132 8.63 4.53 7.79
CA VAL A 132 8.06 4.13 9.08
C VAL A 132 7.81 5.39 9.89
N ALA A 133 6.55 5.79 10.03
CA ALA A 133 6.11 6.98 10.77
C ALA A 133 4.98 6.67 11.79
N PRO A 134 5.15 5.68 12.69
CA PRO A 134 4.08 5.18 13.58
C PRO A 134 3.80 6.09 14.79
N GLY A 135 4.54 7.19 14.97
CA GLY A 135 4.40 8.07 16.13
C GLY A 135 5.07 7.49 17.38
N ILE A 136 4.42 7.65 18.52
CA ILE A 136 4.91 7.19 19.84
C ILE A 136 4.12 5.97 20.31
N SER A 137 4.76 5.16 21.15
CA SER A 137 4.07 4.18 21.99
C SER A 137 4.05 4.72 23.42
N PHE A 138 2.91 4.64 24.10
CA PHE A 138 2.86 4.92 25.53
C PHE A 138 3.54 3.78 26.28
N ALA A 139 4.45 4.12 27.19
CA ALA A 139 5.05 3.12 28.06
C ALA A 139 3.95 2.53 28.96
N ASN A 140 3.87 1.20 29.02
CA ASN A 140 3.08 0.53 30.04
C ASN A 140 3.77 0.78 31.39
N ASN A 141 3.07 1.43 32.31
CA ASN A 141 3.48 1.51 33.72
C ASN A 141 3.04 0.25 34.47
#